data_AF-A0A397UE99-F1
#
_entry.id   AF-A0A397UE99-F1
#
_cell.length_a   1.000
_cell.length_b   1.000
_cell.length_c   1.000
_cell.angle_alpha   90.00
_cell.angle_beta   90.00
_cell.angle_gamma   90.00
#
_symmetry.space_group_name_H-M   'P 1'
#
loop_
_entity.id
_entity.type
_entity.pdbx_description
1 polymer ?
#
loop_
_entity_poly.entity_id
_entity_poly.type
_entity_poly.pdbx_seq_one_letter_code
_entity_poly.pdbx_strand_id
1 'polypeptide(L)'
;MPALLFDWNQAGFNDNPNVPNCRNGVAGQTQGAIIANLIANGAIDFMNLNILFIFQDGHAIGTWGRNVAVNLPWAKHQAGIPDVCNNLLRLNRIMVHTANIDVEDFLVVFD
;
A
#
# COMPACT_ATOMS: atom_id res chain seq x y z
N MET A 1 17.37 5.04 -1.43
CA MET A 1 16.26 4.21 -1.92
C MET A 1 15.17 4.31 -0.87
N PRO A 2 14.07 5.01 -1.15
CA PRO A 2 12.95 5.07 -0.23
C PRO A 2 12.11 3.79 -0.34
N ALA A 3 11.30 3.55 0.67
CA ALA A 3 10.41 2.39 0.69
C ALA A 3 9.05 2.73 1.29
N LEU A 4 8.06 1.91 0.99
CA LEU A 4 6.76 1.93 1.63
C LEU A 4 6.62 0.69 2.51
N LEU A 5 6.21 0.89 3.76
CA LEU A 5 5.90 -0.18 4.72
C LEU A 5 4.39 -0.19 4.97
N PHE A 6 3.75 -1.31 4.64
CA PHE A 6 2.31 -1.51 4.79
C PHE A 6 1.99 -2.32 6.04
N ASP A 7 1.03 -1.81 6.80
CA ASP A 7 0.28 -2.56 7.80
C ASP A 7 -1.10 -2.86 7.23
N TRP A 8 -1.24 -4.03 6.58
CA TRP A 8 -2.47 -4.42 5.90
C TRP A 8 -3.60 -4.69 6.87
N ASN A 9 -4.82 -4.28 6.51
CA ASN A 9 -6.01 -4.61 7.27
C ASN A 9 -6.79 -5.72 6.54
N GLN A 10 -6.74 -6.95 7.07
CA GLN A 10 -7.46 -8.08 6.48
C GLN A 10 -8.98 -7.90 6.49
N ALA A 11 -9.54 -7.14 7.43
CA ALA A 11 -10.98 -6.85 7.44
C ALA A 11 -11.39 -6.01 6.22
N GLY A 12 -10.49 -5.19 5.68
CA GLY A 12 -10.73 -4.38 4.48
C GLY A 12 -10.81 -5.17 3.17
N PHE A 13 -10.46 -6.46 3.19
CA PHE A 13 -10.62 -7.39 2.07
C PHE A 13 -11.60 -8.52 2.36
N ASN A 14 -12.21 -8.54 3.56
CA ASN A 14 -13.09 -9.61 4.00
C ASN A 14 -14.37 -9.02 4.62
N ASP A 15 -14.81 -7.86 4.14
CA ASP A 15 -16.05 -7.20 4.57
C ASP A 15 -17.30 -7.96 4.12
N ASN A 16 -17.20 -8.72 3.02
CA ASN A 16 -18.27 -9.57 2.51
C ASN A 16 -17.90 -11.06 2.59
N PRO A 17 -18.63 -11.89 3.36
CA PRO A 17 -18.30 -13.29 3.55
C PRO A 17 -18.52 -14.16 2.30
N ASN A 18 -19.29 -13.70 1.31
CA ASN A 18 -19.59 -14.49 0.11
C ASN A 18 -18.46 -14.49 -0.91
N VAL A 19 -17.54 -13.52 -0.85
CA VAL A 19 -16.41 -13.39 -1.76
C VAL A 19 -15.16 -13.05 -0.93
N PRO A 20 -14.52 -14.06 -0.32
CA PRO A 20 -13.40 -13.85 0.58
C PRO A 20 -12.19 -13.23 -0.13
N ASN A 21 -11.38 -12.48 0.62
CA ASN A 21 -10.18 -11.76 0.17
C ASN A 21 -10.42 -10.71 -0.92
N CYS A 22 -11.67 -10.32 -1.13
CA CYS A 22 -12.06 -9.25 -2.04
C CYS A 22 -12.82 -8.16 -1.27
N ARG A 23 -12.33 -6.92 -1.34
CA ARG A 23 -13.05 -5.76 -0.83
C ARG A 23 -14.41 -5.64 -1.52
N ASN A 24 -15.44 -5.27 -0.77
CA ASN A 24 -16.82 -5.08 -1.22
C ASN A 24 -17.42 -6.35 -1.85
N GLY A 25 -16.77 -7.50 -1.67
CA GLY A 25 -17.07 -8.74 -2.38
C GLY A 25 -16.92 -8.68 -3.90
N VAL A 26 -16.11 -7.75 -4.44
CA VAL A 26 -15.90 -7.59 -5.88
C VAL A 26 -14.63 -8.32 -6.31
N ALA A 27 -14.78 -9.32 -7.19
CA ALA A 27 -13.65 -10.07 -7.72
C ALA A 27 -12.59 -9.13 -8.35
N GLY A 28 -11.34 -9.29 -7.91
CA GLY A 28 -10.22 -8.46 -8.36
C GLY A 28 -9.89 -7.27 -7.45
N GLN A 29 -10.75 -6.90 -6.49
CA GLN A 29 -10.43 -5.89 -5.46
C GLN A 29 -9.66 -6.53 -4.29
N THR A 30 -8.49 -7.08 -4.58
CA THR A 30 -7.69 -7.87 -3.63
C THR A 30 -6.45 -7.12 -3.18
N GLN A 31 -5.85 -7.53 -2.06
CA GLN A 31 -4.52 -7.05 -1.67
C GLN A 31 -3.50 -7.26 -2.80
N GLY A 32 -3.60 -8.39 -3.51
CA GLY A 32 -2.76 -8.71 -4.66
C GLY A 32 -2.90 -7.72 -5.82
N ALA A 33 -4.06 -7.10 -6.03
CA ALA A 33 -4.24 -6.07 -7.05
C ALA A 33 -3.49 -4.77 -6.71
N ILE A 34 -3.44 -4.40 -5.42
CA ILE A 34 -2.65 -3.25 -4.95
C ILE A 34 -1.16 -3.54 -5.13
N ILE A 35 -0.72 -4.75 -4.78
CA ILE A 35 0.67 -5.20 -4.93
C ILE A 35 1.09 -5.25 -6.41
N ALA A 36 0.24 -5.79 -7.28
CA ALA A 36 0.48 -5.78 -8.72
C ALA A 36 0.61 -4.36 -9.26
N ASN A 37 -0.20 -3.41 -8.75
CA ASN A 37 -0.07 -2.01 -9.12
C ASN A 37 1.25 -1.39 -8.62
N LEU A 38 1.70 -1.71 -7.41
CA LEU A 38 3.02 -1.30 -6.89
C LEU A 38 4.15 -1.79 -7.81
N ILE A 39 4.16 -3.09 -8.14
CA ILE A 39 5.19 -3.72 -8.97
C ILE A 39 5.17 -3.15 -10.39
N ALA A 40 3.99 -2.93 -10.97
CA ALA A 40 3.85 -2.28 -12.28
C ALA A 40 4.40 -0.84 -12.30
N ASN A 41 4.51 -0.19 -11.13
CA ASN A 41 5.11 1.14 -10.96
C ASN A 41 6.59 1.08 -10.53
N GLY A 42 7.25 -0.08 -10.69
CA GLY A 42 8.68 -0.23 -10.45
C GLY A 42 9.07 -0.46 -8.99
N ALA A 43 8.12 -0.77 -8.12
CA ALA A 43 8.41 -1.18 -6.76
C ALA A 43 8.94 -2.62 -6.72
N ILE A 44 9.90 -2.88 -5.83
CA ILE A 44 10.41 -4.22 -5.53
C ILE A 44 9.78 -4.68 -4.22
N ASP A 45 9.07 -5.81 -4.24
CA ASP A 45 8.61 -6.48 -3.02
C ASP A 45 9.81 -7.12 -2.32
N PHE A 46 10.20 -6.54 -1.18
CA PHE A 46 11.37 -6.99 -0.46
C PHE A 46 11.13 -8.37 0.16
N MET A 47 11.94 -9.34 -0.26
CA MET A 47 11.87 -10.73 0.20
C MET A 47 10.52 -11.42 -0.05
N ASN A 48 9.69 -10.92 -0.96
CA ASN A 48 8.33 -11.42 -1.24
C ASN A 48 7.41 -11.42 0.01
N LEU A 49 7.65 -10.50 0.95
CA LEU A 49 6.88 -10.41 2.19
C LEU A 49 5.56 -9.66 2.02
N ASN A 50 5.36 -8.96 0.89
CA ASN A 50 4.20 -8.14 0.58
C ASN A 50 3.97 -6.98 1.55
N ILE A 51 4.93 -6.63 2.41
CA ILE A 51 4.80 -5.56 3.42
C ILE A 51 5.75 -4.40 3.16
N LEU A 52 6.91 -4.65 2.57
CA LEU A 52 7.95 -3.64 2.34
C LEU A 52 8.25 -3.55 0.85
N PHE A 53 7.97 -2.38 0.28
CA PHE A 53 8.15 -2.13 -1.15
C PHE A 53 9.21 -1.07 -1.36
N ILE A 54 10.32 -1.44 -2.01
CA ILE A 54 11.45 -0.55 -2.23
C ILE A 54 11.33 0.11 -3.60
N PHE A 55 11.53 1.42 -3.64
CA PHE A 55 11.47 2.21 -4.86
C PHE A 55 12.85 2.74 -5.25
N GLN A 56 13.03 3.02 -6.54
CA GLN A 56 14.25 3.64 -7.06
C GLN A 56 14.50 5.01 -6.41
N ASP A 57 13.46 5.84 -6.32
CA ASP A 57 13.49 7.18 -5.73
C ASP A 57 12.12 7.60 -5.18
N GLY A 58 12.05 8.80 -4.58
CA GLY A 58 10.81 9.32 -4.00
C GLY A 58 9.79 9.79 -5.04
N HIS A 59 10.24 10.09 -6.27
CA HIS A 59 9.35 10.46 -7.35
C HIS A 59 8.49 9.27 -7.79
N ALA A 60 9.06 8.07 -7.84
CA ALA A 60 8.34 6.84 -8.12
C ALA A 60 7.22 6.57 -7.10
N ILE A 61 7.46 6.82 -5.80
CA ILE A 61 6.42 6.72 -4.75
C ILE A 61 5.29 7.73 -5.00
N GLY A 62 5.64 8.99 -5.30
CA GLY A 62 4.65 10.02 -5.60
C GLY A 62 3.81 9.70 -6.85
N THR A 63 4.43 9.09 -7.87
CA THR A 63 3.72 8.60 -9.07
C THR A 63 2.78 7.46 -8.74
N TRP A 64 3.23 6.49 -7.94
CA TRP A 64 2.36 5.41 -7.48
C TRP A 64 1.16 5.94 -6.68
N GLY A 65 1.37 6.88 -5.75
CA GLY A 65 0.28 7.50 -4.98
C GLY A 65 -0.78 8.17 -5.85
N ARG A 66 -0.38 8.85 -6.93
CA ARG A 66 -1.33 9.39 -7.93
C ARG A 66 -2.06 8.29 -8.70
N ASN A 67 -1.37 7.19 -9.00
CA ASN A 67 -1.94 6.03 -9.69
C ASN A 67 -2.93 5.25 -8.84
N VAL A 68 -2.87 5.32 -7.50
CA VAL A 68 -3.90 4.74 -6.61
C VAL A 68 -5.26 5.37 -6.89
N ALA A 69 -5.33 6.71 -6.97
CA ALA A 69 -6.60 7.41 -7.23
C ALA A 69 -7.23 7.05 -8.59
N VAL A 70 -6.41 6.70 -9.59
CA VAL A 70 -6.86 6.39 -10.95
C VAL A 70 -7.17 4.90 -11.14
N ASN A 71 -6.27 4.03 -10.67
CA ASN A 71 -6.32 2.59 -10.97
C ASN A 71 -6.94 1.77 -9.84
N LEU A 72 -6.95 2.31 -8.61
CA LEU A 72 -7.44 1.64 -7.42
C LEU A 72 -8.40 2.55 -6.61
N PRO A 73 -9.38 3.23 -7.24
CA PRO A 73 -10.28 4.12 -6.50
C PRO A 73 -11.08 3.37 -5.42
N TRP A 74 -11.28 2.06 -5.61
CA TRP A 74 -11.93 1.18 -4.64
C TRP A 74 -11.10 0.94 -3.37
N ALA A 75 -9.79 1.17 -3.39
CA ALA A 75 -8.93 0.97 -2.23
C ALA A 75 -9.00 2.14 -1.23
N LYS A 76 -9.58 3.27 -1.63
CA LYS A 76 -9.78 4.44 -0.77
C LYS A 76 -10.79 4.16 0.34
N HIS A 77 -10.71 4.99 1.37
CA HIS A 77 -11.60 5.00 2.52
C HIS A 77 -13.06 5.05 2.07
N GLN A 78 -13.87 4.22 2.72
CA GLN A 78 -15.30 4.09 2.43
C GLN A 78 -16.07 4.02 3.73
N ALA A 79 -17.09 4.88 3.87
CA ALA A 79 -17.91 4.92 5.07
C ALA A 79 -18.56 3.56 5.34
N GLY A 80 -18.32 3.01 6.53
CA GLY A 80 -18.89 1.73 6.97
C GLY A 80 -18.18 0.48 6.45
N ILE A 81 -17.11 0.61 5.67
CA ILE A 81 -16.28 -0.51 5.19
C ILE A 81 -14.88 -0.36 5.81
N PRO A 82 -14.31 -1.40 6.46
CA PRO A 82 -12.97 -1.31 7.01
C PRO A 82 -11.93 -0.91 5.95
N ASP A 83 -10.94 -0.10 6.28
CA ASP A 83 -9.91 0.31 5.31
C ASP A 83 -9.02 -0.84 4.87
N VAL A 84 -8.37 -0.74 3.70
CA VAL A 84 -7.46 -1.79 3.18
C VAL A 84 -6.12 -1.85 3.94
N CYS A 85 -5.77 -0.76 4.63
CA CYS A 85 -4.49 -0.57 5.31
C CYS A 85 -4.74 0.20 6.60
N ASN A 86 -4.18 -0.26 7.72
CA ASN A 86 -4.26 0.45 9.00
C ASN A 86 -3.23 1.59 9.04
N ASN A 87 -2.03 1.35 8.51
CA ASN A 87 -0.93 2.32 8.46
C ASN A 87 -0.11 2.11 7.20
N LEU A 88 0.29 3.20 6.56
CA LEU A 88 1.24 3.19 5.45
C LEU A 88 2.34 4.20 5.74
N LEU A 89 3.56 3.71 5.92
CA LEU A 89 4.71 4.57 6.21
C LEU A 89 5.63 4.67 5.00
N ARG A 90 6.11 5.87 4.71
CA ARG A 90 7.20 6.09 3.77
C ARG A 90 8.52 6.23 4.51
N LEU A 91 9.46 5.35 4.21
CA LEU A 91 10.84 5.39 4.69
C LEU A 91 11.66 6.28 3.75
N ASN A 92 12.05 7.47 4.22
CA ASN A 92 12.76 8.47 3.41
C ASN A 92 14.28 8.24 3.39
N ARG A 93 14.86 7.88 4.55
CA ARG A 93 16.30 7.65 4.69
C ARG A 93 16.59 6.74 5.88
N ILE A 94 17.56 5.85 5.70
CA ILE A 94 18.22 5.13 6.79
C ILE A 94 19.59 5.79 7.00
N MET A 95 19.82 6.43 8.15
CA MET A 95 21.10 7.05 8.43
C MET A 95 22.13 5.97 8.79
N VAL A 96 23.14 5.83 7.93
CA VAL A 96 24.29 4.96 8.20
C VAL A 96 24.99 5.49 9.46
N HIS A 97 25.25 4.62 10.44
CA HIS A 97 25.93 4.88 11.73
C HIS A 97 25.08 5.32 12.93
N THR A 98 23.81 5.68 12.76
CA THR A 98 22.93 6.02 13.91
C THR A 98 21.71 5.11 14.04
N ALA A 99 21.41 4.29 13.03
CA ALA A 99 20.17 3.51 12.94
C ALA A 99 18.88 4.37 12.99
N ASN A 100 19.00 5.69 12.84
CA ASN A 100 17.86 6.58 12.75
C ASN A 100 17.19 6.37 11.39
N ILE A 101 15.89 6.12 11.44
CA ILE A 101 15.04 5.99 10.26
C ILE A 101 14.17 7.24 10.20
N ASP A 102 14.29 7.96 9.09
CA ASP A 102 13.40 9.07 8.76
C ASP A 102 12.14 8.49 8.10
N VAL A 103 10.99 8.69 8.74
CA VAL A 103 9.69 8.14 8.32
C VAL A 103 8.61 9.21 8.31
N GLU A 104 7.71 9.11 7.35
CA GLU A 104 6.50 9.94 7.29
C GLU A 104 5.26 9.05 7.11
N ASP A 105 4.13 9.53 7.63
CA ASP A 105 2.83 8.95 7.34
C ASP A 105 2.49 9.20 5.86
N PHE A 106 2.09 8.14 5.19
CA PHE A 106 1.73 8.13 3.79
C PHE A 106 0.36 7.50 3.56
N LEU A 107 -0.43 7.30 4.62
CA LEU A 107 -1.78 6.72 4.56
C LEU A 107 -2.76 7.57 3.74
N VAL A 108 -2.51 8.87 3.62
CA VAL A 108 -3.31 9.83 2.84
C VAL A 108 -3.57 9.43 1.39
N VAL A 109 -2.79 8.52 0.81
CA VAL A 109 -3.07 7.97 -0.53
C VAL A 109 -4.34 7.12 -0.59
N PHE A 110 -4.76 6.57 0.56
CA PHE A 110 -5.98 5.79 0.74
C PHE A 110 -7.12 6.59 1.38
N ASP A 111 -6.94 7.88 1.70
CA ASP A 111 -8.04 8.73 2.15
C ASP A 111 -9.02 9.09 1.01
#